data_AF-A0A8S2W2S1-F1
#
_entry.id   AF-A0A8S2W2S1-F1
#
_cell.length_a   1.000
_cell.length_b   1.000
_cell.length_c   1.000
_cell.angle_alpha   90.00
_cell.angle_beta   90.00
_cell.angle_gamma   90.00
#
_symmetry.space_group_name_H-M   'P 1'
#
loop_
_entity.id
_entity.type
_entity.pdbx_description
1 polymer ?
#
loop_
_entity_poly.entity_id
_entity_poly.type
_entity_poly.pdbx_seq_one_letter_code
_entity_poly.pdbx_strand_id
1 'polypeptide(L)'
;FHTAGEIFMKKNSSQSIDIETMILYHDEFLYSIATGGLLKEKQQPIREQLLKLFEIITVFARLWHLGFDRIRQEQLDHLKTEFQTTKQFLVIVLKSLLTRAIDSPLKALAFALS
;
A
#
# COMPACT_ATOMS: atom_id res chain seq x y z
N PHE A 1 -10.20 14.79 -0.39
CA PHE A 1 -8.87 14.25 0.01
C PHE A 1 -7.83 15.12 -0.65
N HIS A 2 -7.15 16.00 0.09
CA HIS A 2 -6.01 16.73 -0.47
C HIS A 2 -4.80 15.79 -0.52
N THR A 3 -4.10 15.74 -1.65
CA THR A 3 -2.89 14.93 -1.77
C THR A 3 -1.74 15.58 -0.98
N ALA A 4 -0.74 14.80 -0.57
CA ALA A 4 0.44 15.33 0.12
C ALA A 4 1.10 16.48 -0.68
N GLY A 5 1.04 16.41 -2.01
CA GLY A 5 1.54 17.45 -2.92
C GLY A 5 0.75 18.76 -2.82
N GLU A 6 -0.58 18.71 -2.76
CA GLU A 6 -1.41 19.92 -2.60
C GLU A 6 -1.17 20.60 -1.25
N ILE A 7 -0.97 19.82 -0.18
CA ILE A 7 -0.65 20.35 1.15
C ILE A 7 0.72 21.04 1.15
N PHE A 8 1.72 20.41 0.52
CA PHE A 8 3.07 20.98 0.38
C PHE A 8 3.06 22.27 -0.43
N MET A 9 2.38 22.28 -1.59
CA MET A 9 2.26 23.47 -2.44
C MET A 9 1.57 24.63 -1.71
N LYS A 10 0.52 24.33 -0.94
CA LYS A 10 -0.18 25.35 -0.14
C LYS A 10 0.73 25.92 0.95
N LYS A 11 1.45 25.06 1.68
CA LYS A 11 2.41 25.48 2.71
C LYS A 11 3.53 26.35 2.14
N ASN A 12 4.06 26.00 0.95
CA ASN A 12 5.14 26.72 0.28
C ASN A 12 4.72 27.94 -0.56
N SER A 13 3.41 28.17 -0.74
CA SER A 13 2.92 29.33 -1.51
C SER A 13 3.00 30.67 -0.76
N SER A 14 3.37 30.66 0.52
CA SER A 14 3.42 31.87 1.35
C SER A 14 4.65 32.70 0.97
N GLN A 15 4.47 33.99 0.69
CA GLN A 15 5.52 34.88 0.15
C GLN A 15 6.69 35.18 1.11
N SER A 16 6.65 34.71 2.36
CA SER A 16 7.62 35.04 3.41
C SER A 16 8.06 33.83 4.24
N ILE A 17 8.43 32.73 3.58
CA ILE A 17 8.92 31.51 4.24
C ILE A 17 10.45 31.59 4.32
N ASP A 18 11.00 31.47 5.53
CA ASP A 18 12.44 31.37 5.73
C ASP A 18 12.96 29.95 5.35
N ILE A 19 14.28 29.83 5.20
CA ILE A 19 14.93 28.60 4.73
C ILE A 19 14.68 27.42 5.70
N GLU A 20 14.65 27.65 7.01
CA GLU A 20 14.44 26.58 8.00
C GLU A 20 13.00 26.04 7.91
N THR A 21 12.03 26.94 7.79
CA THR A 21 10.61 26.59 7.59
C THR A 21 10.40 25.84 6.26
N MET A 22 11.11 26.23 5.20
CA MET A 22 11.05 25.52 3.91
C MET A 22 11.61 24.10 4.01
N ILE A 23 12.74 23.91 4.70
CA ILE A 23 13.32 22.58 4.95
C ILE A 23 12.35 21.72 5.75
N LEU A 24 11.75 22.27 6.82
CA LEU A 24 10.77 21.56 7.63
C LEU A 24 9.57 21.07 6.80
N TYR A 25 9.00 21.93 5.96
CA TYR A 25 7.86 21.54 5.11
C TYR A 25 8.23 20.47 4.09
N HIS A 26 9.46 20.51 3.58
CA HIS A 26 9.97 19.49 2.68
C HIS A 26 10.14 18.14 3.39
N ASP A 27 10.70 18.13 4.59
CA ASP A 27 10.85 16.92 5.40
C ASP A 27 9.50 16.32 5.80
N GLU A 28 8.53 17.15 6.19
CA GLU A 28 7.15 16.71 6.46
C GLU A 28 6.49 16.09 5.22
N PHE A 29 6.71 16.70 4.05
CA PHE A 29 6.18 16.19 2.79
C PHE A 29 6.79 14.85 2.42
N LEU A 30 8.12 14.72 2.49
CA LEU A 30 8.82 13.46 2.24
C LEU A 30 8.38 12.38 3.23
N TYR A 31 8.25 12.73 4.52
CA TYR A 31 7.74 11.82 5.54
C TYR A 31 6.32 11.35 5.24
N SER A 32 5.45 12.25 4.79
CA SER A 32 4.08 11.96 4.39
C SER A 32 4.03 11.01 3.19
N ILE A 33 4.79 11.29 2.13
CA ILE A 33 4.92 10.41 0.96
C ILE A 33 5.45 9.04 1.37
N ALA A 34 6.54 8.99 2.14
CA ALA A 34 7.14 7.73 2.58
C ALA A 34 6.16 6.90 3.42
N THR A 35 5.35 7.54 4.26
CA THR A 35 4.30 6.85 5.03
C THR A 35 3.19 6.32 4.12
N GLY A 36 2.73 7.15 3.17
CA GLY A 36 1.65 6.80 2.27
C GLY A 36 2.01 5.72 1.26
N GLY A 37 3.24 5.74 0.76
CA GLY A 37 3.80 4.70 -0.11
C GLY A 37 4.23 3.43 0.63
N LEU A 38 3.93 3.32 1.93
CA LEU A 38 4.32 2.20 2.78
C LEU A 38 5.84 1.98 2.84
N LEU A 39 6.67 2.99 2.61
CA LEU A 39 8.12 2.85 2.41
C LEU A 39 8.91 2.74 3.72
N LYS A 40 8.28 2.96 4.87
CA LYS A 40 8.97 2.92 6.17
C LYS A 40 9.28 1.49 6.61
N GLU A 41 10.33 1.29 7.39
CA GLU A 41 10.72 -0.03 7.90
C GLU A 41 9.59 -0.75 8.64
N LYS A 42 8.86 -0.02 9.51
CA LYS A 42 7.71 -0.57 10.25
C LYS A 42 6.58 -1.08 9.36
N GLN A 43 6.54 -0.67 8.09
CA GLN A 43 5.55 -1.06 7.09
C GLN A 43 6.06 -2.15 6.13
N GLN A 44 7.32 -2.60 6.28
CA GLN A 44 7.92 -3.64 5.45
C GLN A 44 7.09 -4.92 5.37
N PRO A 45 6.54 -5.46 6.47
CA PRO A 45 5.71 -6.68 6.40
C PRO A 45 4.46 -6.49 5.53
N ILE A 46 3.90 -5.28 5.46
CA ILE A 46 2.75 -4.96 4.61
C ILE A 46 3.18 -4.96 3.14
N ARG A 47 4.34 -4.35 2.82
CA ARG A 47 4.89 -4.33 1.47
C ARG A 47 5.17 -5.75 0.96
N GLU A 48 5.78 -6.60 1.78
CA GLU A 48 6.08 -7.98 1.42
C GLU A 48 4.81 -8.77 1.09
N GLN A 49 3.73 -8.54 1.83
CA GLN A 49 2.46 -9.23 1.59
C GLN A 49 1.72 -8.68 0.36
N LEU A 50 1.83 -7.39 0.08
CA LEU A 50 1.34 -6.81 -1.18
C LEU A 50 2.13 -7.36 -2.38
N LEU A 51 3.46 -7.48 -2.27
CA LEU A 51 4.29 -8.11 -3.31
C LEU A 51 3.89 -9.57 -3.53
N LYS A 52 3.68 -10.33 -2.46
CA LYS A 52 3.17 -11.71 -2.56
C LYS A 52 1.80 -11.76 -3.25
N LEU A 53 0.90 -10.83 -2.94
CA LEU A 53 -0.40 -10.74 -3.62
C LEU A 53 -0.25 -10.46 -5.13
N PHE A 54 0.65 -9.55 -5.51
CA PHE A 54 0.94 -9.27 -6.92
C PHE A 54 1.56 -10.46 -7.64
N GLU A 55 2.44 -11.21 -6.96
CA GLU A 55 3.03 -12.43 -7.49
C GLU A 55 1.95 -13.48 -7.77
N ILE A 56 1.05 -13.72 -6.81
CA ILE A 56 -0.09 -14.64 -6.96
C ILE A 56 -0.94 -14.26 -8.18
N ILE A 57 -1.29 -12.98 -8.32
CA ILE A 57 -2.08 -12.48 -9.47
C ILE A 57 -1.32 -12.67 -10.79
N THR A 58 -0.01 -12.43 -10.78
CA THR A 58 0.85 -12.59 -11.97
C THR A 58 0.94 -14.05 -12.40
N VAL A 59 1.13 -14.97 -11.45
CA VAL A 59 1.15 -16.41 -11.72
C VAL A 59 -0.21 -16.86 -12.25
N PHE A 60 -1.31 -16.43 -11.63
CA PHE A 60 -2.66 -16.71 -12.13
C PHE A 60 -2.85 -16.24 -13.58
N ALA A 61 -2.49 -14.99 -13.87
CA ALA A 61 -2.63 -14.42 -15.21
C ALA A 61 -1.81 -15.20 -16.26
N ARG A 62 -0.60 -15.64 -15.88
CA ARG A 62 0.25 -16.47 -16.74
C ARG A 62 -0.35 -17.85 -16.98
N LEU A 63 -0.87 -18.50 -15.96
CA LEU A 63 -1.54 -19.79 -16.07
C LEU A 63 -2.77 -19.67 -16.98
N TRP A 64 -3.56 -18.62 -16.79
CA TRP A 64 -4.73 -18.33 -17.62
C TRP A 64 -4.35 -18.15 -19.10
N HIS A 65 -3.26 -17.43 -19.38
CA HIS A 65 -2.75 -17.24 -20.75
C HIS A 65 -2.27 -18.52 -21.42
N LEU A 66 -1.82 -19.51 -20.65
CA LEU A 66 -1.36 -20.81 -21.19
C LEU A 66 -2.52 -21.73 -21.58
N GLY A 67 -3.77 -21.35 -21.28
CA GLY A 67 -4.99 -22.09 -21.60
C GLY A 67 -5.46 -22.98 -20.44
N PHE A 68 -6.78 -23.05 -20.27
CA PHE A 68 -7.43 -23.75 -19.16
C PHE A 68 -7.04 -25.23 -19.09
N ASP A 69 -6.87 -25.88 -20.24
CA ASP A 69 -6.55 -27.31 -20.35
C ASP A 69 -5.17 -27.68 -19.77
N ARG A 70 -4.29 -26.69 -19.58
CA ARG A 70 -2.95 -26.88 -19.00
C ARG A 70 -2.88 -26.57 -17.52
N ILE A 71 -3.97 -26.06 -16.92
CA ILE A 71 -4.02 -25.71 -15.51
C ILE A 71 -4.46 -26.94 -14.71
N ARG A 72 -3.56 -27.47 -13.89
CA ARG A 72 -3.92 -28.53 -12.95
C ARG A 72 -4.78 -27.96 -11.83
N GLN A 73 -5.85 -28.66 -11.47
CA GLN A 73 -6.74 -28.24 -10.40
C GLN A 73 -6.00 -28.02 -9.07
N GLU A 74 -5.04 -28.89 -8.74
CA GLU A 74 -4.17 -28.74 -7.56
C GLU A 74 -3.41 -27.41 -7.54
N GLN A 75 -2.95 -26.92 -8.71
CA GLN A 75 -2.27 -25.63 -8.80
C GLN A 75 -3.23 -24.48 -8.56
N LEU A 76 -4.47 -24.58 -9.06
CA LEU A 76 -5.49 -23.57 -8.83
C LEU A 76 -5.92 -23.53 -7.35
N ASP A 77 -6.07 -24.69 -6.71
CA ASP A 77 -6.44 -24.81 -5.30
C ASP A 77 -5.33 -24.28 -4.39
N HIS A 78 -4.06 -24.58 -4.71
CA HIS A 78 -2.91 -23.99 -4.03
C HIS A 78 -2.92 -22.46 -4.15
N LEU A 79 -3.08 -21.95 -5.36
CA LEU A 79 -3.04 -20.51 -5.63
C LEU A 79 -4.20 -19.76 -4.96
N LYS A 80 -5.38 -20.38 -4.92
CA LYS A 80 -6.55 -19.88 -4.18
C LYS A 80 -6.29 -19.84 -2.68
N THR A 81 -5.67 -20.87 -2.12
CA THR A 81 -5.33 -20.95 -0.70
C THR A 81 -4.31 -19.88 -0.31
N GLU A 82 -3.26 -19.71 -1.11
CA GLU A 82 -2.29 -18.64 -0.93
C GLU A 82 -2.93 -17.26 -1.01
N PHE A 83 -3.79 -17.03 -2.01
CA PHE A 83 -4.53 -15.78 -2.14
C PHE A 83 -5.36 -15.46 -0.90
N GLN A 84 -6.13 -16.43 -0.42
CA GLN A 84 -6.98 -16.24 0.77
C GLN A 84 -6.16 -15.97 2.01
N THR A 85 -5.04 -16.67 2.19
CA THR A 85 -4.14 -16.48 3.33
C THR A 85 -3.50 -15.09 3.32
N THR A 86 -2.96 -14.67 2.17
CA THR A 86 -2.37 -13.34 2.00
C THR A 86 -3.42 -12.23 2.16
N LYS A 87 -4.63 -12.40 1.61
CA LYS A 87 -5.75 -11.47 1.81
C LYS A 87 -6.12 -11.36 3.29
N GLN A 88 -6.27 -12.47 4.00
CA GLN A 88 -6.60 -12.46 5.43
C GLN A 88 -5.54 -11.74 6.25
N PHE A 89 -4.25 -12.03 6.00
CA PHE A 89 -3.16 -11.33 6.67
C PHE A 89 -3.24 -9.81 6.45
N LEU A 90 -3.37 -9.37 5.19
CA LEU A 90 -3.49 -7.96 4.85
C LEU A 90 -4.68 -7.31 5.57
N VAL A 91 -5.85 -7.96 5.57
CA VAL A 91 -7.04 -7.47 6.28
C VAL A 91 -6.79 -7.34 7.78
N ILE A 92 -6.16 -8.31 8.43
CA ILE A 92 -5.86 -8.28 9.87
C ILE A 92 -4.89 -7.15 10.21
N VAL A 93 -3.78 -7.03 9.46
CA VAL A 93 -2.76 -6.01 9.69
C VAL A 93 -3.29 -4.61 9.38
N LEU A 94 -4.06 -4.45 8.31
CA LEU A 94 -4.66 -3.17 7.98
C LEU A 94 -5.73 -2.78 9.00
N LYS A 95 -6.55 -3.71 9.50
CA LYS A 95 -7.50 -3.45 10.58
C LYS A 95 -6.83 -3.03 11.90
N SER A 96 -5.68 -3.61 12.25
CA SER A 96 -4.94 -3.20 13.45
C SER A 96 -4.28 -1.83 13.31
N LEU A 97 -4.01 -1.39 12.08
CA LEU A 97 -3.51 -0.04 11.78
C LEU A 97 -4.64 0.99 11.71
N LEU A 98 -5.83 0.58 11.25
CA LEU A 98 -7.04 1.40 11.22
C LEU A 98 -7.47 1.90 12.61
N THR A 99 -7.32 1.09 13.65
CA THR A 99 -7.66 1.49 15.04
C THR A 99 -6.69 2.50 15.64
N ARG A 100 -5.52 2.69 15.04
CA ARG A 100 -4.47 3.61 15.52
C ARG A 100 -4.22 4.82 14.63
N ALA A 101 -4.60 4.77 13.35
CA ALA A 101 -4.28 5.81 12.39
C ALA A 101 -5.46 6.76 12.14
N ILE A 102 -5.32 8.00 12.62
CA ILE A 102 -6.12 9.15 12.20
C ILE A 102 -5.82 9.39 10.71
N ASP A 103 -6.85 9.28 9.87
CA ASP A 103 -6.87 9.56 8.41
C ASP A 103 -5.55 9.39 7.65
N SER A 104 -5.06 8.14 7.60
CA SER A 104 -3.83 7.75 6.90
C SER A 104 -4.14 7.04 5.56
N PRO A 105 -3.25 7.09 4.56
CA PRO A 105 -3.35 6.27 3.34
C PRO A 105 -3.54 4.77 3.60
N LEU A 106 -3.06 4.27 4.73
CA LEU A 106 -3.32 2.91 5.21
C LEU A 106 -4.82 2.61 5.41
N LYS A 107 -5.60 3.61 5.82
CA LYS A 107 -7.04 3.50 6.04
C LYS A 107 -7.81 3.40 4.72
N ALA A 108 -7.38 4.14 3.70
CA ALA A 108 -7.91 4.01 2.35
C ALA A 108 -7.60 2.62 1.75
N LEU A 109 -6.36 2.14 1.93
CA LEU A 109 -5.97 0.80 1.49
C LEU A 109 -6.77 -0.31 2.20
N ALA A 110 -6.99 -0.17 3.52
CA ALA A 110 -7.78 -1.11 4.29
C ALA A 110 -9.23 -1.20 3.81
N PHE A 111 -9.84 -0.06 3.46
CA PHE A 111 -11.21 0.00 2.94
C PHE A 111 -11.33 -0.55 1.51
N ALA A 112 -10.28 -0.42 0.69
CA ALA A 112 -10.25 -1.02 -0.64
C ALA A 112 -10.11 -2.55 -0.62
N LEU A 113 -9.60 -3.11 0.47
CA LEU A 113 -9.33 -4.55 0.62
C LEU A 113 -10.39 -5.31 1.44
N SER A 114 -11.28 -4.59 2.14
CA SER A 114 -12.46 -5.14 2.82
C SER A 114 -13.53 -5.54 1.82
#